data_AF-A0A957QB31-F1
#
_entry.id   AF-A0A957QB31-F1
#
_cell.length_a   1.000
_cell.length_b   1.000
_cell.length_c   1.000
_cell.angle_alpha   90.00
_cell.angle_beta   90.00
_cell.angle_gamma   90.00
#
_symmetry.space_group_name_H-M   'P 1'
#
loop_
_entity.id
_entity.type
_entity.pdbx_description
1 polymer ?
#
loop_
_entity_poly.entity_id
_entity_poly.type
_entity_poly.pdbx_seq_one_letter_code
_entity_poly.pdbx_strand_id
1 'polypeptide(L)'
;ALQLCQDGLTLITQHNWQEFPASGFLYVALGELLRERNELRAAADYLDRGIRLGEAGGHHHILIIGQVWLAWLRQSEGNINGSQEAIRAALQLVQQHAVSRFWPLPSAACTQARLWIAQGHLAAASRWVQSSGLDEAQPMIPYLDETAYVTLARLRIAEGKLAEAESLLQRLHQAAAAADRNGSLIEILILQAITFVAQHQRNQAMSVLVQALQLAGPEGYIRLFIDEGEAVRGLIYDLRLAISDITLANYMEQLLAAFAVQSSDLDAALPPNQSETPPAATIANRKPFDTAQDKSKIVNLIDPLSERELEVLQLVAAGLSNRQIAEQLIITVGTVKTHINHIFSKLAVQSRTQAIVRGQEYGLL
;
A
#
# COMPACT_ATOMS: atom_id res chain seq x y z
N ALA A 1 5.64 13.14 5.24
CA ALA A 1 4.59 14.00 4.65
C ALA A 1 3.72 14.70 5.72
N LEU A 2 3.19 13.96 6.70
CA LEU A 2 2.29 14.54 7.72
C LEU A 2 2.91 15.69 8.52
N GLN A 3 4.16 15.53 8.98
CA GLN A 3 4.87 16.60 9.70
C GLN A 3 4.94 17.90 8.89
N LEU A 4 5.31 17.80 7.61
CA LEU A 4 5.35 18.96 6.71
C LEU A 4 3.97 19.63 6.57
N CYS A 5 2.90 18.84 6.59
CA CYS A 5 1.55 19.40 6.53
C CYS A 5 1.16 20.10 7.84
N GLN A 6 1.57 19.56 8.99
CA GLN A 6 1.35 20.18 10.30
C GLN A 6 2.17 21.48 10.46
N ASP A 7 3.40 21.50 9.96
CA ASP A 7 4.22 22.71 9.90
C ASP A 7 3.56 23.77 9.00
N GLY A 8 3.00 23.34 7.86
CA GLY A 8 2.20 24.20 6.98
C GLY A 8 0.95 24.77 7.66
N LEU A 9 0.24 24.00 8.48
CA LEU A 9 -0.90 24.51 9.26
C LEU A 9 -0.48 25.55 10.29
N THR A 10 0.68 25.34 10.91
CA THR A 10 1.25 26.29 11.87
C THR A 10 1.54 27.61 11.18
N LEU A 11 2.14 27.57 9.98
CA LEU A 11 2.39 28.76 9.16
C LEU A 11 1.09 29.48 8.77
N ILE A 12 0.09 28.73 8.27
CA ILE A 12 -1.23 29.28 7.93
C ILE A 12 -1.85 29.99 9.13
N THR A 13 -1.71 29.41 10.33
CA THR A 13 -2.26 30.00 11.56
C THR A 13 -1.52 31.26 11.96
N GLN A 14 -0.18 31.26 11.90
CA GLN A 14 0.65 32.42 12.24
C GLN A 14 0.38 33.63 11.34
N HIS A 15 0.10 33.39 10.06
CA HIS A 15 -0.14 34.45 9.07
C HIS A 15 -1.63 34.79 8.87
N ASN A 16 -2.54 34.20 9.66
CA ASN A 16 -3.99 34.36 9.52
C ASN A 16 -4.54 33.99 8.13
N TRP A 17 -4.01 32.93 7.51
CA TRP A 17 -4.42 32.42 6.19
C TRP A 17 -5.44 31.28 6.28
N GLN A 18 -6.08 31.08 7.42
CA GLN A 18 -7.00 29.95 7.62
C GLN A 18 -8.20 30.00 6.67
N GLU A 19 -8.61 31.21 6.26
CA GLU A 19 -9.69 31.46 5.30
C GLU A 19 -9.18 31.80 3.89
N PHE A 20 -7.87 31.74 3.65
CA PHE A 20 -7.30 31.98 2.33
C PHE A 20 -7.59 30.78 1.41
N PRO A 21 -8.23 30.95 0.23
CA PRO A 21 -8.69 29.82 -0.57
C PRO A 21 -7.61 28.79 -0.95
N ALA A 22 -6.38 29.24 -1.24
CA ALA A 22 -5.29 28.33 -1.60
C ALA A 22 -4.84 27.41 -0.44
N SER A 23 -5.14 27.77 0.81
CA SER A 23 -4.92 26.91 1.98
C SER A 23 -5.72 25.60 1.88
N GLY A 24 -6.77 25.57 1.05
CA GLY A 24 -7.56 24.36 0.77
C GLY A 24 -6.72 23.18 0.27
N PHE A 25 -5.63 23.40 -0.48
CA PHE A 25 -4.73 22.32 -0.91
C PHE A 25 -4.13 21.57 0.29
N LEU A 26 -3.69 22.30 1.31
CA LEU A 26 -3.08 21.71 2.49
C LEU A 26 -4.11 20.92 3.30
N TYR A 27 -5.31 21.48 3.46
CA TYR A 27 -6.39 20.81 4.17
C TYR A 27 -6.83 19.52 3.48
N VAL A 28 -6.95 19.53 2.14
CA VAL A 28 -7.27 18.31 1.39
C VAL A 28 -6.15 17.26 1.53
N ALA A 29 -4.88 17.67 1.46
CA ALA A 29 -3.74 16.76 1.65
C ALA A 29 -3.69 16.16 3.06
N LEU A 30 -4.04 16.93 4.09
CA LEU A 30 -4.19 16.39 5.46
C LEU A 30 -5.33 15.39 5.55
N GLY A 31 -6.46 15.67 4.89
CA GLY A 31 -7.58 14.76 4.78
C GLY A 31 -7.18 13.40 4.22
N GLU A 32 -6.41 13.39 3.13
CA GLU A 32 -5.82 12.18 2.54
C GLU A 32 -4.93 11.42 3.54
N LEU A 33 -3.94 12.09 4.12
CA LEU A 33 -2.96 11.45 5.00
C LEU A 33 -3.61 10.86 6.26
N LEU A 34 -4.58 11.56 6.84
CA LEU A 34 -5.34 11.09 8.00
C LEU A 34 -6.28 9.95 7.63
N ARG A 35 -6.87 9.98 6.43
CA ARG A 35 -7.64 8.85 5.91
C ARG A 35 -6.74 7.63 5.86
N GLU A 36 -5.55 7.72 5.26
CA GLU A 36 -4.61 6.58 5.16
C GLU A 36 -4.28 5.97 6.53
N ARG A 37 -4.23 6.77 7.59
CA ARG A 37 -4.03 6.36 8.99
C ARG A 37 -5.31 5.88 9.70
N ASN A 38 -6.41 5.76 8.99
CA ASN A 38 -7.74 5.39 9.47
C ASN A 38 -8.34 6.37 10.51
N GLU A 39 -7.88 7.63 10.53
CA GLU A 39 -8.42 8.71 11.35
C GLU A 39 -9.58 9.43 10.63
N LEU A 40 -10.65 8.67 10.32
CA LEU A 40 -11.70 9.08 9.37
C LEU A 40 -12.42 10.37 9.76
N ARG A 41 -12.70 10.58 11.05
CA ARG A 41 -13.38 11.79 11.52
C ARG A 41 -12.54 13.05 11.31
N ALA A 42 -11.26 13.00 11.67
CA ALA A 42 -10.35 14.12 11.46
C ALA A 42 -10.13 14.36 9.95
N ALA A 43 -10.04 13.29 9.17
CA ALA A 43 -9.97 13.37 7.72
C ALA A 43 -11.19 14.10 7.13
N ALA A 44 -12.40 13.78 7.59
CA ALA A 44 -13.64 14.45 7.19
C ALA A 44 -13.59 15.96 7.44
N ASP A 45 -13.23 16.37 8.66
CA ASP A 45 -13.19 17.80 9.04
C ASP A 45 -12.23 18.60 8.14
N TYR A 46 -11.08 18.02 7.80
CA TYR A 46 -10.09 18.65 6.93
C TYR A 46 -10.52 18.66 5.45
N LEU A 47 -11.10 17.56 4.94
CA LEU A 47 -11.64 17.52 3.58
C LEU A 47 -12.76 18.55 3.40
N ASP A 48 -13.71 18.60 4.33
CA ASP A 48 -14.82 19.55 4.30
C ASP A 48 -14.31 21.00 4.31
N ARG A 49 -13.30 21.30 5.14
CA ARG A 49 -12.70 22.64 5.15
C ARG A 49 -11.99 22.96 3.84
N GLY A 50 -11.21 22.02 3.31
CA GLY A 50 -10.49 22.18 2.05
C GLY A 50 -11.43 22.42 0.87
N ILE A 51 -12.51 21.64 0.78
CA ILE A 51 -13.55 21.79 -0.25
C ILE A 51 -14.22 23.16 -0.13
N ARG A 52 -14.67 23.58 1.06
CA ARG A 52 -15.30 24.91 1.25
C ARG A 52 -14.38 26.07 0.81
N LEU A 53 -13.09 25.99 1.12
CA LEU A 53 -12.13 27.00 0.68
C LEU A 53 -11.90 26.97 -0.82
N GLY A 54 -11.86 25.77 -1.42
CA GLY A 54 -11.83 25.59 -2.87
C GLY A 54 -13.04 26.22 -3.56
N GLU A 55 -14.23 26.07 -2.98
CA GLU A 55 -15.49 26.65 -3.50
C GLU A 55 -15.45 28.16 -3.42
N ALA A 56 -15.06 28.71 -2.26
CA ALA A 56 -14.95 30.15 -2.05
C ALA A 56 -13.95 30.83 -3.00
N GLY A 57 -12.87 30.15 -3.38
CA GLY A 57 -11.86 30.65 -4.31
C GLY A 57 -12.07 30.29 -5.78
N GLY A 58 -13.09 29.49 -6.12
CA GLY A 58 -13.25 28.95 -7.48
C GLY A 58 -12.07 28.07 -7.94
N HIS A 59 -11.40 27.39 -7.00
CA HIS A 59 -10.23 26.55 -7.29
C HIS A 59 -10.65 25.12 -7.63
N HIS A 60 -11.01 24.88 -8.88
CA HIS A 60 -11.49 23.58 -9.38
C HIS A 60 -10.55 22.40 -9.07
N HIS A 61 -9.23 22.60 -9.01
CA HIS A 61 -8.29 21.56 -8.62
C HIS A 61 -8.47 21.10 -7.17
N ILE A 62 -8.63 22.03 -6.22
CA ILE A 62 -8.89 21.71 -4.81
C ILE A 62 -10.21 20.93 -4.72
N LEU A 63 -11.22 21.36 -5.46
CA LEU A 63 -12.52 20.68 -5.51
C LEU A 63 -12.42 19.25 -6.04
N ILE A 64 -11.72 19.04 -7.16
CA ILE A 64 -11.57 17.71 -7.75
C ILE A 64 -10.86 16.76 -6.77
N ILE A 65 -9.74 17.19 -6.17
CA ILE A 65 -9.00 16.34 -5.21
C ILE A 65 -9.83 16.10 -3.96
N GLY A 66 -10.46 17.15 -3.42
CA GLY A 66 -11.30 17.06 -2.23
C GLY A 66 -12.45 16.09 -2.44
N GLN A 67 -13.13 16.17 -3.58
CA GLN A 67 -14.24 15.26 -3.94
C GLN A 67 -13.76 13.82 -4.17
N VAL A 68 -12.57 13.62 -4.76
CA VAL A 68 -11.96 12.29 -4.90
C VAL A 68 -11.68 11.65 -3.54
N TRP A 69 -11.08 12.39 -2.61
CA TRP A 69 -10.80 11.86 -1.27
C TRP A 69 -12.05 11.74 -0.41
N LEU A 70 -13.04 12.62 -0.59
CA LEU A 70 -14.36 12.47 0.02
C LEU A 70 -15.03 11.18 -0.45
N ALA A 71 -14.92 10.82 -1.74
CA ALA A 71 -15.44 9.56 -2.25
C ALA A 71 -14.81 8.34 -1.56
N TRP A 72 -13.49 8.36 -1.36
CA TRP A 72 -12.78 7.33 -0.61
C TRP A 72 -13.15 7.30 0.88
N LEU A 73 -13.30 8.46 1.52
CA LEU A 73 -13.74 8.56 2.89
C LEU A 73 -15.14 7.96 3.07
N ARG A 74 -16.10 8.33 2.21
CA ARG A 74 -17.46 7.76 2.24
C ARG A 74 -17.47 6.26 1.97
N GLN A 75 -16.65 5.78 1.04
CA GLN A 75 -16.46 4.34 0.83
C GLN A 75 -15.93 3.67 2.10
N SER A 76 -15.00 4.31 2.81
CA SER A 76 -14.40 3.81 4.04
C SER A 76 -15.39 3.68 5.19
N GLU A 77 -16.38 4.58 5.24
CA GLU A 77 -17.51 4.60 6.18
C GLU A 77 -18.65 3.64 5.79
N GLY A 78 -18.56 2.94 4.65
CA GLY A 78 -19.65 2.12 4.11
C GLY A 78 -20.77 2.92 3.43
N ASN A 79 -20.64 4.25 3.32
CA ASN A 79 -21.59 5.11 2.61
C ASN A 79 -21.34 5.08 1.09
N ILE A 80 -21.81 4.01 0.44
CA ILE A 80 -21.65 3.79 -1.01
C ILE A 80 -22.31 4.91 -1.84
N ASN A 81 -23.49 5.37 -1.42
CA ASN A 81 -24.21 6.44 -2.13
C ASN A 81 -23.46 7.76 -2.10
N GLY A 82 -22.98 8.16 -0.92
CA GLY A 82 -22.16 9.37 -0.75
C GLY A 82 -20.83 9.27 -1.49
N SER A 83 -20.23 8.07 -1.56
CA SER A 83 -19.03 7.83 -2.36
C SER A 83 -19.29 8.08 -3.85
N GLN A 84 -20.38 7.53 -4.39
CA GLN A 84 -20.76 7.69 -5.79
C GLN A 84 -21.17 9.15 -6.13
N GLU A 85 -21.77 9.87 -5.19
CA GLU A 85 -22.08 11.29 -5.37
C GLU A 85 -20.81 12.15 -5.46
N ALA A 86 -19.87 11.96 -4.53
CA ALA A 86 -18.62 12.73 -4.49
C ALA A 86 -17.77 12.48 -5.75
N ILE A 87 -17.61 11.22 -6.18
CA ILE A 87 -16.82 10.93 -7.38
C ILE A 87 -17.48 11.47 -8.67
N ARG A 88 -18.81 11.48 -8.74
CA ARG A 88 -19.54 12.09 -9.85
C ARG A 88 -19.31 13.60 -9.91
N ALA A 89 -19.31 14.27 -8.76
CA ALA A 89 -18.98 15.69 -8.67
C ALA A 89 -17.56 15.97 -9.18
N ALA A 90 -16.58 15.15 -8.79
CA ALA A 90 -15.21 15.26 -9.29
C ALA A 90 -15.11 15.09 -10.82
N LEU A 91 -15.77 14.07 -11.37
CA LEU A 91 -15.79 13.82 -12.82
C LEU A 91 -16.44 14.96 -13.62
N GLN A 92 -17.53 15.54 -13.09
CA GLN A 92 -18.19 16.68 -13.71
C GLN A 92 -17.28 17.91 -13.77
N LEU A 93 -16.54 18.19 -12.69
CA LEU A 93 -15.57 19.30 -12.65
C LEU A 93 -14.43 19.08 -13.66
N VAL A 94 -13.91 17.86 -13.79
CA VAL A 94 -12.89 17.53 -14.79
C VAL A 94 -13.40 17.80 -16.20
N GLN A 95 -14.64 17.39 -16.50
CA GLN A 95 -15.25 17.59 -17.81
C GLN A 95 -15.48 19.08 -18.12
N GLN A 96 -15.96 19.86 -17.14
CA GLN A 96 -16.29 21.28 -17.32
C GLN A 96 -15.06 22.15 -17.55
N HIS A 97 -13.94 21.85 -16.89
CA HIS A 97 -12.77 22.72 -16.85
C HIS A 97 -11.59 22.24 -17.70
N ALA A 98 -11.77 21.16 -18.47
CA ALA A 98 -10.75 20.59 -19.35
C ALA A 98 -9.38 20.48 -18.67
N VAL A 99 -9.38 19.96 -17.43
CA VAL A 99 -8.20 19.96 -16.57
C VAL A 99 -7.05 19.21 -17.24
N SER A 100 -5.91 19.89 -17.38
CA SER A 100 -4.72 19.35 -18.04
C SER A 100 -4.21 18.08 -17.36
N ARG A 101 -3.83 17.09 -18.17
CA ARG A 101 -3.20 15.82 -17.75
C ARG A 101 -1.91 16.03 -16.94
N PHE A 102 -1.28 17.20 -17.04
CA PHE A 102 -0.02 17.51 -16.35
C PHE A 102 -0.17 17.89 -14.87
N TRP A 103 -1.40 18.02 -14.35
CA TRP A 103 -1.62 18.23 -12.93
C TRP A 103 -1.79 16.87 -12.23
N PRO A 104 -0.87 16.47 -11.33
CA PRO A 104 -0.87 15.14 -10.73
C PRO A 104 -1.98 15.06 -9.67
N LEU A 105 -3.21 14.83 -10.13
CA LEU A 105 -4.31 14.42 -9.26
C LEU A 105 -4.45 12.91 -9.31
N PRO A 106 -4.96 12.27 -8.24
CA PRO A 106 -5.57 10.97 -8.43
C PRO A 106 -6.66 11.16 -9.48
N SER A 107 -6.50 10.50 -10.62
CA SER A 107 -7.43 10.64 -11.74
C SER A 107 -8.83 10.24 -11.25
N ALA A 108 -9.79 11.17 -11.29
CA ALA A 108 -11.16 10.88 -10.88
C ALA A 108 -11.73 9.66 -11.63
N ALA A 109 -11.32 9.45 -12.88
CA ALA A 109 -11.68 8.27 -13.65
C ALA A 109 -11.04 6.98 -13.11
N CYS A 110 -9.76 7.03 -12.71
CA CYS A 110 -9.10 5.90 -12.04
C CYS A 110 -9.75 5.60 -10.69
N THR A 111 -10.03 6.63 -9.89
CA THR A 111 -10.72 6.46 -8.60
C THR A 111 -12.10 5.84 -8.78
N GLN A 112 -12.89 6.31 -9.75
CA GLN A 112 -14.17 5.72 -10.08
C GLN A 112 -14.04 4.22 -10.42
N ALA A 113 -13.04 3.86 -11.22
CA ALA A 113 -12.78 2.47 -11.56
C ALA A 113 -12.36 1.62 -10.34
N ARG A 114 -11.51 2.16 -9.46
CA ARG A 114 -11.15 1.52 -8.18
C ARG A 114 -12.37 1.31 -7.29
N LEU A 115 -13.26 2.29 -7.18
CA LEU A 115 -14.51 2.17 -6.43
C LEU A 115 -15.43 1.10 -7.04
N TRP A 116 -15.54 1.03 -8.38
CA TRP A 116 -16.29 -0.05 -9.03
C TRP A 116 -15.71 -1.43 -8.74
N ILE A 117 -14.38 -1.59 -8.74
CA ILE A 117 -13.73 -2.86 -8.38
C ILE A 117 -14.06 -3.23 -6.93
N ALA A 118 -13.92 -2.28 -6.00
CA ALA A 118 -14.24 -2.47 -4.59
C ALA A 118 -15.72 -2.83 -4.34
N GLN A 119 -16.62 -2.37 -5.22
CA GLN A 119 -18.06 -2.65 -5.16
C GLN A 119 -18.47 -3.88 -6.01
N GLY A 120 -17.52 -4.59 -6.63
CA GLY A 120 -17.79 -5.76 -7.47
C GLY A 120 -18.37 -5.44 -8.86
N HIS A 121 -18.44 -4.16 -9.26
CA HIS A 121 -18.91 -3.70 -10.56
C HIS A 121 -17.83 -3.85 -11.66
N LEU A 122 -17.29 -5.07 -11.82
CA LEU A 122 -16.15 -5.35 -12.70
C LEU A 122 -16.42 -4.96 -14.16
N ALA A 123 -17.64 -5.18 -14.66
CA ALA A 123 -18.01 -4.81 -16.03
C ALA A 123 -17.91 -3.29 -16.31
N ALA A 124 -18.12 -2.44 -15.31
CA ALA A 124 -17.92 -0.99 -15.46
C ALA A 124 -16.42 -0.66 -15.50
N ALA A 125 -15.63 -1.26 -14.60
CA ALA A 125 -14.17 -1.10 -14.59
C ALA A 125 -13.50 -1.61 -15.88
N SER A 126 -13.93 -2.75 -16.42
CA SER A 126 -13.39 -3.28 -17.69
C SER A 126 -13.71 -2.36 -18.87
N ARG A 127 -14.91 -1.75 -18.91
CA ARG A 127 -15.24 -0.73 -19.93
C ARG A 127 -14.35 0.50 -19.81
N TRP A 128 -14.07 0.96 -18.59
CA TRP A 128 -13.14 2.06 -18.36
C TRP A 128 -11.75 1.73 -18.91
N VAL A 129 -11.19 0.56 -18.59
CA VAL A 129 -9.88 0.13 -19.13
C VAL A 129 -9.87 0.16 -20.67
N GLN A 130 -10.90 -0.39 -21.31
CA GLN A 130 -11.03 -0.40 -22.78
C GLN A 130 -11.02 1.01 -23.38
N SER A 131 -11.65 1.97 -22.70
CA SER A 131 -11.69 3.38 -23.14
C SER A 131 -10.47 4.21 -22.72
N SER A 132 -9.64 3.71 -21.80
CA SER A 132 -8.52 4.48 -21.21
C SER A 132 -7.27 4.50 -22.09
N GLY A 133 -7.19 3.62 -23.09
CA GLY A 133 -6.02 3.49 -23.97
C GLY A 133 -4.78 2.94 -23.28
N LEU A 134 -4.95 2.24 -22.14
CA LEU A 134 -3.85 1.57 -21.44
C LEU A 134 -3.38 0.38 -22.27
N ASP A 135 -2.07 0.30 -22.50
CA ASP A 135 -1.43 -0.84 -23.14
C ASP A 135 -0.79 -1.74 -22.08
N GLU A 136 -1.34 -2.94 -21.88
CA GLU A 136 -0.80 -3.91 -20.91
C GLU A 136 0.61 -4.36 -21.25
N ALA A 137 0.98 -4.36 -22.54
CA ALA A 137 2.30 -4.75 -23.01
C ALA A 137 3.33 -3.61 -22.93
N GLN A 138 2.95 -2.44 -22.44
CA GLN A 138 3.82 -1.28 -22.39
C GLN A 138 5.11 -1.57 -21.59
N PRO A 139 6.32 -1.48 -22.20
CA PRO A 139 7.55 -1.90 -21.53
C PRO A 139 7.90 -1.05 -20.29
N MET A 140 7.61 0.25 -20.35
CA MET A 140 7.87 1.21 -19.29
C MET A 140 6.61 2.00 -18.98
N ILE A 141 6.16 1.90 -17.73
CA ILE A 141 4.96 2.59 -17.25
C ILE A 141 5.35 4.02 -16.85
N PRO A 142 4.80 5.06 -17.50
CA PRO A 142 5.06 6.44 -17.11
C PRO A 142 4.52 6.70 -15.71
N TYR A 143 5.23 7.51 -14.93
CA TYR A 143 4.82 7.88 -13.56
C TYR A 143 3.38 8.41 -13.51
N LEU A 144 2.99 9.25 -14.48
CA LEU A 144 1.65 9.84 -14.55
C LEU A 144 0.53 8.80 -14.79
N ASP A 145 0.86 7.63 -15.33
CA ASP A 145 -0.10 6.57 -15.63
C ASP A 145 -0.08 5.45 -14.58
N GLU A 146 0.81 5.52 -13.60
CA GLU A 146 0.98 4.47 -12.60
C GLU A 146 -0.34 4.13 -11.90
N THR A 147 -1.08 5.13 -11.41
CA THR A 147 -2.35 4.91 -10.72
C THR A 147 -3.33 4.15 -11.61
N ALA A 148 -3.34 4.40 -12.91
CA ALA A 148 -4.19 3.72 -13.88
C ALA A 148 -3.75 2.26 -14.08
N TYR A 149 -2.45 2.00 -14.17
CA TYR A 149 -1.90 0.65 -14.27
C TYR A 149 -2.05 -0.17 -12.98
N VAL A 150 -1.92 0.44 -11.80
CA VAL A 150 -2.24 -0.22 -10.52
C VAL A 150 -3.74 -0.57 -10.47
N THR A 151 -4.61 0.30 -10.99
CA THR A 151 -6.05 0.02 -11.09
C THR A 151 -6.35 -1.12 -12.07
N LEU A 152 -5.64 -1.18 -13.19
CA LEU A 152 -5.70 -2.29 -14.13
C LEU A 152 -5.24 -3.60 -13.48
N ALA A 153 -4.15 -3.59 -12.71
CA ALA A 153 -3.69 -4.77 -11.97
C ALA A 153 -4.76 -5.27 -10.99
N ARG A 154 -5.38 -4.37 -10.21
CA ARG A 154 -6.53 -4.70 -9.34
C ARG A 154 -7.67 -5.36 -10.12
N LEU A 155 -8.02 -4.81 -11.28
CA LEU A 155 -9.06 -5.39 -12.13
C LEU A 155 -8.68 -6.79 -12.62
N ARG A 156 -7.44 -7.00 -13.05
CA ARG A 156 -6.97 -8.32 -13.52
C ARG A 156 -6.98 -9.36 -12.40
N ILE A 157 -6.62 -8.97 -11.18
CA ILE A 157 -6.78 -9.83 -9.98
C ILE A 157 -8.25 -10.20 -9.78
N ALA A 158 -9.15 -9.22 -9.78
CA ALA A 158 -10.59 -9.44 -9.59
C ALA A 158 -11.23 -10.30 -10.70
N GLU A 159 -10.73 -10.21 -11.94
CA GLU A 159 -11.12 -11.04 -13.07
C GLU A 159 -10.50 -12.45 -13.05
N GLY A 160 -9.58 -12.75 -12.11
CA GLY A 160 -8.85 -14.01 -12.05
C GLY A 160 -7.73 -14.16 -13.10
N LYS A 161 -7.37 -13.08 -13.78
CA LYS A 161 -6.27 -13.00 -14.76
C LYS A 161 -4.94 -12.77 -14.06
N LEU A 162 -4.52 -13.78 -13.29
CA LEU A 162 -3.42 -13.66 -12.33
C LEU A 162 -2.06 -13.50 -13.00
N ALA A 163 -1.85 -14.10 -14.18
CA ALA A 163 -0.57 -14.00 -14.91
C ALA A 163 -0.36 -12.58 -15.45
N GLU A 164 -1.41 -11.97 -16.00
CA GLU A 164 -1.41 -10.58 -16.48
C GLU A 164 -1.19 -9.61 -15.32
N ALA A 165 -1.87 -9.84 -14.18
CA ALA A 165 -1.68 -9.06 -12.96
C ALA A 165 -0.23 -9.12 -12.44
N GLU A 166 0.34 -10.33 -12.33
CA GLU A 166 1.71 -10.53 -11.84
C GLU A 166 2.74 -9.82 -12.72
N SER A 167 2.66 -10.00 -14.04
CA SER A 167 3.57 -9.34 -15.00
C SER A 167 3.49 -7.81 -14.93
N LEU A 168 2.29 -7.27 -14.74
CA LEU A 168 2.08 -5.83 -14.60
C LEU A 168 2.64 -5.32 -13.26
N LEU A 169 2.34 -5.99 -12.16
CA LEU A 169 2.82 -5.64 -10.83
C LEU A 169 4.34 -5.72 -10.71
N GLN A 170 4.99 -6.67 -11.40
CA GLN A 170 6.45 -6.76 -11.41
C GLN A 170 7.10 -5.51 -12.04
N ARG A 171 6.57 -5.01 -13.16
CA ARG A 171 7.06 -3.77 -13.79
C ARG A 171 6.80 -2.55 -12.92
N LEU A 172 5.61 -2.46 -12.33
CA LEU A 172 5.24 -1.39 -11.41
C LEU A 172 6.15 -1.37 -10.17
N HIS A 173 6.42 -2.53 -9.58
CA HIS A 173 7.34 -2.68 -8.44
C HIS A 173 8.73 -2.16 -8.82
N GLN A 174 9.32 -2.63 -9.92
CA GLN A 174 10.64 -2.17 -10.36
C GLN A 174 10.70 -0.65 -10.53
N ALA A 175 9.69 -0.05 -11.14
CA ALA A 175 9.61 1.40 -11.35
C ALA A 175 9.38 2.20 -10.06
N ALA A 176 8.63 1.66 -9.09
CA ALA A 176 8.38 2.30 -7.80
C ALA A 176 9.59 2.21 -6.87
N ALA A 177 10.23 1.04 -6.78
CA ALA A 177 11.41 0.80 -5.97
C ALA A 177 12.63 1.59 -6.47
N ALA A 178 12.86 1.64 -7.79
CA ALA A 178 13.98 2.41 -8.35
C ALA A 178 13.87 3.93 -8.13
N ALA A 179 12.69 4.42 -7.77
CA ALA A 179 12.40 5.84 -7.56
C ALA A 179 12.03 6.17 -6.09
N ASP A 180 12.19 5.23 -5.17
CA ASP A 180 11.85 5.37 -3.74
C ASP A 180 10.41 5.85 -3.47
N ARG A 181 9.47 5.44 -4.33
CA ARG A 181 8.05 5.83 -4.23
C ARG A 181 7.30 4.89 -3.30
N ASN A 182 7.65 4.96 -2.01
CA ASN A 182 7.26 3.99 -0.99
C ASN A 182 5.73 3.82 -0.84
N GLY A 183 4.94 4.89 -0.98
CA GLY A 183 3.47 4.80 -0.93
C GLY A 183 2.90 3.88 -2.04
N SER A 184 3.33 4.09 -3.28
CA SER A 184 3.00 3.22 -4.41
C SER A 184 3.54 1.80 -4.21
N LEU A 185 4.76 1.68 -3.70
CA LEU A 185 5.40 0.39 -3.46
C LEU A 185 4.61 -0.47 -2.47
N ILE A 186 4.12 0.12 -1.36
CA ILE A 186 3.26 -0.59 -0.40
C ILE A 186 2.00 -1.11 -1.10
N GLU A 187 1.29 -0.26 -1.86
CA GLU A 187 0.08 -0.65 -2.60
C GLU A 187 0.38 -1.82 -3.57
N ILE A 188 1.48 -1.74 -4.32
CA ILE A 188 1.90 -2.78 -5.27
C ILE A 188 2.23 -4.10 -4.56
N LEU A 189 2.97 -4.06 -3.44
CA LEU A 189 3.33 -5.26 -2.67
C LEU A 189 2.08 -5.95 -2.10
N ILE A 190 1.09 -5.19 -1.63
CA ILE A 190 -0.18 -5.76 -1.16
C ILE A 190 -0.90 -6.50 -2.29
N LEU A 191 -0.98 -5.90 -3.49
CA LEU A 191 -1.57 -6.56 -4.66
C LEU A 191 -0.79 -7.78 -5.13
N GLN A 192 0.54 -7.77 -5.03
CA GLN A 192 1.38 -8.94 -5.30
C GLN A 192 1.09 -10.06 -4.29
N ALA A 193 0.97 -9.75 -3.00
CA ALA A 193 0.61 -10.73 -1.99
C ALA A 193 -0.75 -11.38 -2.28
N ILE A 194 -1.77 -10.59 -2.63
CA ILE A 194 -3.10 -11.09 -3.03
C ILE A 194 -3.00 -11.99 -4.27
N THR A 195 -2.23 -11.58 -5.27
CA THR A 195 -2.01 -12.36 -6.50
C THR A 195 -1.38 -13.71 -6.19
N PHE A 196 -0.33 -13.75 -5.37
CA PHE A 196 0.33 -14.98 -4.97
C PHE A 196 -0.56 -15.92 -4.16
N VAL A 197 -1.44 -15.39 -3.30
CA VAL A 197 -2.44 -16.21 -2.60
C VAL A 197 -3.40 -16.86 -3.59
N ALA A 198 -3.89 -16.10 -4.55
CA ALA A 198 -4.79 -16.61 -5.59
C ALA A 198 -4.11 -17.71 -6.44
N GLN A 199 -2.80 -17.60 -6.65
CA GLN A 199 -1.95 -18.60 -7.31
C GLN A 199 -1.50 -19.76 -6.40
N HIS A 200 -1.92 -19.82 -5.14
CA HIS A 200 -1.47 -20.81 -4.14
C HIS A 200 0.02 -20.75 -3.76
N GLN A 201 0.69 -19.64 -4.03
CA GLN A 201 2.09 -19.41 -3.71
C GLN A 201 2.25 -18.75 -2.34
N ARG A 202 1.90 -19.50 -1.29
CA ARG A 202 1.82 -18.99 0.09
C ARG A 202 3.12 -18.36 0.59
N ASN A 203 4.27 -18.98 0.33
CA ASN A 203 5.56 -18.48 0.81
C ASN A 203 5.92 -17.11 0.19
N GLN A 204 5.65 -16.94 -1.11
CA GLN A 204 5.88 -15.67 -1.81
C GLN A 204 4.89 -14.61 -1.32
N ALA A 205 3.62 -14.96 -1.12
CA ALA A 205 2.62 -14.06 -0.54
C ALA A 205 3.05 -13.53 0.84
N MET A 206 3.51 -14.41 1.74
CA MET A 206 3.99 -14.04 3.06
C MET A 206 5.22 -13.13 2.99
N SER A 207 6.21 -13.50 2.17
CA SER A 207 7.45 -12.72 2.00
C SER A 207 7.18 -11.30 1.53
N VAL A 208 6.31 -11.13 0.54
CA VAL A 208 5.94 -9.82 -0.01
C VAL A 208 5.08 -9.03 0.96
N LEU A 209 4.16 -9.67 1.69
CA LEU A 209 3.36 -9.00 2.70
C LEU A 209 4.23 -8.45 3.85
N VAL A 210 5.24 -9.19 4.30
CA VAL A 210 6.19 -8.71 5.31
C VAL A 210 6.87 -7.42 4.85
N GLN A 211 7.31 -7.35 3.59
CA GLN A 211 7.91 -6.14 3.03
C GLN A 211 6.92 -4.96 3.04
N ALA A 212 5.67 -5.18 2.65
CA ALA A 212 4.63 -4.16 2.69
C ALA A 212 4.42 -3.64 4.13
N LEU A 213 4.32 -4.54 5.10
CA LEU A 213 4.12 -4.19 6.52
C LEU A 213 5.31 -3.44 7.12
N GLN A 214 6.54 -3.82 6.76
CA GLN A 214 7.77 -3.15 7.22
C GLN A 214 7.89 -1.72 6.70
N LEU A 215 7.47 -1.47 5.45
CA LEU A 215 7.43 -0.12 4.88
C LEU A 215 6.29 0.71 5.47
N ALA A 216 5.14 0.08 5.72
CA ALA A 216 3.93 0.77 6.14
C ALA A 216 3.89 1.10 7.64
N GLY A 217 4.40 0.20 8.50
CA GLY A 217 4.30 0.30 9.95
C GLY A 217 4.88 1.60 10.53
N PRO A 218 6.13 1.98 10.19
CA PRO A 218 6.73 3.23 10.67
C PRO A 218 5.97 4.49 10.24
N GLU A 219 5.34 4.47 9.06
CA GLU A 219 4.59 5.59 8.50
C GLU A 219 3.12 5.63 8.95
N GLY A 220 2.62 4.50 9.47
CA GLY A 220 1.27 4.35 10.00
C GLY A 220 0.17 4.14 8.95
N TYR A 221 0.48 3.61 7.77
CA TYR A 221 -0.56 3.29 6.78
C TYR A 221 -1.50 2.21 7.31
N ILE A 222 -2.81 2.37 7.13
CA ILE A 222 -3.81 1.37 7.54
C ILE A 222 -4.76 1.09 6.37
N ARG A 223 -5.27 2.13 5.70
CA ARG A 223 -6.28 1.98 4.63
C ARG A 223 -5.80 1.16 3.45
N LEU A 224 -4.52 1.27 3.07
CA LEU A 224 -3.94 0.44 2.01
C LEU A 224 -4.12 -1.07 2.24
N PHE A 225 -4.19 -1.52 3.50
CA PHE A 225 -4.45 -2.92 3.83
C PHE A 225 -5.93 -3.21 3.99
N ILE A 226 -6.64 -2.38 4.76
CA ILE A 226 -8.03 -2.69 5.12
C ILE A 226 -9.02 -2.48 3.97
N ASP A 227 -8.71 -1.59 3.02
CA ASP A 227 -9.51 -1.37 1.81
C ASP A 227 -9.52 -2.61 0.88
N GLU A 228 -8.51 -3.48 0.98
CA GLU A 228 -8.41 -4.73 0.19
C GLU A 228 -9.23 -5.88 0.79
N GLY A 229 -9.70 -5.74 2.04
CA GLY A 229 -10.67 -6.64 2.65
C GLY A 229 -10.11 -7.99 3.12
N GLU A 230 -10.98 -9.01 3.06
CA GLU A 230 -10.79 -10.32 3.72
C GLU A 230 -9.52 -11.05 3.26
N ALA A 231 -9.15 -10.94 1.99
CA ALA A 231 -7.95 -11.56 1.45
C ALA A 231 -6.69 -11.12 2.22
N VAL A 232 -6.54 -9.82 2.47
CA VAL A 232 -5.40 -9.26 3.20
C VAL A 232 -5.53 -9.54 4.71
N ARG A 233 -6.75 -9.44 5.27
CA ARG A 233 -7.01 -9.76 6.68
C ARG A 233 -6.55 -11.17 7.03
N GLY A 234 -6.90 -12.16 6.21
CA GLY A 234 -6.51 -13.56 6.42
C GLY A 234 -5.01 -13.76 6.38
N LEU A 235 -4.29 -13.08 5.48
CA LEU A 235 -2.83 -13.16 5.42
C LEU A 235 -2.15 -12.53 6.62
N ILE A 236 -2.63 -11.36 7.06
CA ILE A 236 -2.11 -10.69 8.25
C ILE A 236 -2.31 -11.58 9.47
N TYR A 237 -3.48 -12.23 9.60
CA TYR A 237 -3.75 -13.17 10.69
C TYR A 237 -2.78 -14.36 10.68
N ASP A 238 -2.60 -15.00 9.53
CA ASP A 238 -1.67 -16.13 9.37
C ASP A 238 -0.22 -15.73 9.69
N LEU A 239 0.22 -14.55 9.22
CA LEU A 239 1.55 -14.02 9.47
C LEU A 239 1.74 -13.58 10.93
N ARG A 240 0.69 -13.08 11.58
CA ARG A 240 0.72 -12.70 12.99
C ARG A 240 0.96 -13.89 13.90
N LEU A 241 0.42 -15.06 13.56
CA LEU A 241 0.70 -16.32 14.26
C LEU A 241 2.11 -16.85 14.00
N ALA A 242 2.75 -16.40 12.92
CA ALA A 242 4.06 -16.84 12.46
C ALA A 242 5.23 -16.10 13.08
N ILE A 243 5.05 -14.79 13.29
CA ILE A 243 6.17 -13.88 13.52
C ILE A 243 6.43 -13.66 15.01
N SER A 244 7.71 -13.51 15.35
CA SER A 244 8.17 -13.16 16.70
C SER A 244 8.56 -11.68 16.85
N ASP A 245 8.64 -10.93 15.76
CA ASP A 245 8.94 -9.49 15.80
C ASP A 245 7.79 -8.74 16.49
N ILE A 246 8.09 -8.18 17.66
CA ILE A 246 7.10 -7.52 18.52
C ILE A 246 6.54 -6.25 17.85
N THR A 247 7.39 -5.49 17.16
CA THR A 247 6.97 -4.23 16.52
C THR A 247 6.00 -4.52 15.37
N LEU A 248 6.35 -5.50 14.52
CA LEU A 248 5.47 -5.90 13.43
C LEU A 248 4.19 -6.56 13.95
N ALA A 249 4.30 -7.37 15.01
CA ALA A 249 3.14 -7.97 15.66
C ALA A 249 2.16 -6.92 16.16
N ASN A 250 2.62 -5.89 16.87
CA ASN A 250 1.77 -4.80 17.37
C ASN A 250 1.06 -4.07 16.23
N TYR A 251 1.76 -3.78 15.15
CA TYR A 251 1.18 -3.14 13.98
C TYR A 251 0.16 -4.05 13.27
N MET A 252 0.42 -5.35 13.14
CA MET A 252 -0.55 -6.30 12.60
C MET A 252 -1.81 -6.42 13.48
N GLU A 253 -1.68 -6.41 14.82
CA GLU A 253 -2.83 -6.38 15.72
C GLU A 253 -3.66 -5.11 15.54
N GLN A 254 -3.01 -3.96 15.33
CA GLN A 254 -3.70 -2.71 15.01
C GLN A 254 -4.50 -2.82 13.69
N LEU A 255 -3.91 -3.41 12.65
CA LEU A 255 -4.60 -3.66 11.38
C LEU A 255 -5.80 -4.60 11.57
N LEU A 256 -5.62 -5.71 12.30
CA LEU A 256 -6.69 -6.68 12.57
C LEU A 256 -7.83 -6.06 13.40
N ALA A 257 -7.52 -5.21 14.37
CA ALA A 257 -8.52 -4.47 15.13
C ALA A 257 -9.31 -3.49 14.23
N ALA A 258 -8.62 -2.80 13.31
CA ALA A 258 -9.26 -1.90 12.35
C ALA A 258 -10.23 -2.63 11.41
N PHE A 259 -9.90 -3.86 10.98
CA PHE A 259 -10.83 -4.71 10.24
C PHE A 259 -12.09 -5.05 11.04
N ALA A 260 -11.97 -5.35 12.35
CA ALA A 260 -13.09 -5.74 13.19
C ALA A 260 -14.12 -4.60 13.40
N VAL A 261 -13.64 -3.37 13.59
CA VAL A 261 -14.49 -2.17 13.73
C VAL A 261 -15.27 -1.92 12.43
N GLN A 262 -14.61 -2.07 11.28
CA GLN A 262 -15.27 -1.89 9.99
C GLN A 262 -16.39 -2.91 9.75
N SER A 263 -16.22 -4.18 10.17
CA SER A 263 -17.28 -5.18 10.08
C SER A 263 -18.48 -4.89 11.00
N SER A 264 -18.23 -4.39 12.22
CA SER A 264 -19.32 -4.09 13.16
C SER A 264 -20.17 -2.89 12.75
N ASP A 265 -19.55 -1.87 12.15
CA ASP A 265 -20.26 -0.66 11.71
C ASP A 265 -21.12 -0.94 10.45
N LEU A 266 -20.67 -1.85 9.58
CA LEU A 266 -21.45 -2.34 8.44
C LEU A 266 -22.67 -3.15 8.86
N ASP A 267 -22.54 -4.01 9.88
CA ASP A 267 -23.65 -4.82 10.40
C ASP A 267 -24.69 -3.98 11.18
N ALA A 268 -24.27 -2.90 11.84
CA ALA A 268 -25.16 -2.01 12.59
C ALA A 268 -26.00 -1.06 11.70
N ALA A 269 -25.58 -0.83 10.45
CA ALA A 269 -26.22 0.11 9.53
C ALA A 269 -27.32 -0.51 8.62
N LEU A 270 -27.55 -1.83 8.68
CA LEU A 270 -28.52 -2.53 7.83
C LEU A 270 -29.82 -2.90 8.60
N PRO A 271 -31.03 -2.59 8.07
CA PRO A 271 -32.27 -3.18 8.57
C PRO A 271 -32.33 -4.70 8.29
N PRO A 272 -33.04 -5.50 9.12
CA PRO A 272 -32.85 -6.96 9.22
C PRO A 272 -33.43 -7.79 8.05
N ASN A 273 -33.51 -7.26 6.84
CA ASN A 273 -33.98 -8.02 5.69
C ASN A 273 -33.36 -7.56 4.37
N GLN A 274 -32.04 -7.70 4.28
CA GLN A 274 -31.25 -7.78 3.04
C GLN A 274 -29.85 -8.25 3.42
N SER A 275 -29.67 -9.57 3.45
CA SER A 275 -28.36 -10.21 3.53
C SER A 275 -27.65 -10.05 2.19
N GLU A 276 -27.22 -8.82 1.90
CA GLU A 276 -26.24 -8.52 0.86
C GLU A 276 -25.00 -8.01 1.57
N THR A 277 -24.16 -8.95 2.03
CA THR A 277 -22.77 -8.66 2.36
C THR A 277 -22.13 -7.95 1.17
N PRO A 278 -21.44 -6.81 1.33
CA PRO A 278 -20.65 -6.24 0.25
C PRO A 278 -19.64 -7.32 -0.19
N PRO A 279 -19.64 -7.76 -1.46
CA PRO A 279 -18.61 -8.67 -1.90
C PRO A 279 -17.31 -7.87 -1.98
N ALA A 280 -16.40 -8.14 -1.04
CA ALA A 280 -14.99 -8.17 -1.38
C ALA A 280 -14.86 -9.12 -2.57
N ALA A 281 -14.87 -8.57 -3.79
CA ALA A 281 -14.63 -9.32 -5.02
C ALA A 281 -13.13 -9.66 -5.14
N THR A 282 -12.57 -10.20 -4.06
CA THR A 282 -11.25 -10.82 -3.99
C THR A 282 -11.33 -11.87 -2.88
N ILE A 283 -11.62 -13.12 -3.28
CA ILE A 283 -11.47 -14.32 -2.42
C ILE A 283 -12.51 -14.45 -1.28
N ALA A 284 -13.80 -14.21 -1.53
CA ALA A 284 -14.85 -14.42 -0.52
C ALA A 284 -15.12 -15.91 -0.16
N ASN A 285 -14.59 -16.89 -0.89
CA ASN A 285 -14.97 -18.30 -0.75
C ASN A 285 -13.84 -19.29 -0.42
N ARG A 286 -12.68 -18.84 0.10
CA ARG A 286 -11.71 -19.77 0.71
C ARG A 286 -11.78 -19.69 2.22
N LYS A 287 -12.11 -20.82 2.85
CA LYS A 287 -11.83 -21.03 4.27
C LYS A 287 -10.34 -20.76 4.50
N PRO A 288 -9.96 -20.00 5.55
CA PRO A 288 -8.57 -19.87 5.95
C PRO A 288 -8.00 -21.28 6.19
N PHE A 289 -6.82 -21.51 5.64
CA PHE A 289 -6.08 -22.77 5.56
C PHE A 289 -6.23 -23.68 6.79
N ASP A 290 -6.35 -25.00 6.56
CA ASP A 290 -6.39 -26.04 7.61
C ASP A 290 -5.15 -25.94 8.52
N THR A 291 -5.37 -25.46 9.74
CA THR A 291 -4.37 -24.92 10.69
C THR A 291 -3.59 -25.99 11.44
N ALA A 292 -3.78 -27.27 11.13
CA ALA A 292 -3.26 -28.38 11.96
C ALA A 292 -1.90 -28.92 11.53
N GLN A 293 -1.50 -28.82 10.25
CA GLN A 293 -0.25 -29.45 9.77
C GLN A 293 0.89 -28.46 9.44
N ASP A 294 0.62 -27.15 9.33
CA ASP A 294 1.59 -26.19 8.76
C ASP A 294 2.36 -25.33 9.77
N LYS A 295 2.09 -25.47 11.09
CA LYS A 295 2.79 -24.72 12.15
C LYS A 295 4.32 -24.91 12.14
N SER A 296 4.80 -26.03 11.61
CA SER A 296 6.23 -26.37 11.54
C SER A 296 7.00 -25.68 10.41
N LYS A 297 6.34 -25.20 9.34
CA LYS A 297 7.01 -24.54 8.20
C LYS A 297 7.08 -23.02 8.33
N ILE A 298 6.17 -22.45 9.11
CA ILE A 298 5.99 -21.01 9.28
C ILE A 298 7.18 -20.35 10.02
N VAL A 299 7.92 -21.10 10.84
CA VAL A 299 9.08 -20.60 11.60
C VAL A 299 10.29 -20.27 10.70
N ASN A 300 10.30 -20.68 9.43
CA ASN A 300 11.44 -20.50 8.50
C ASN A 300 11.24 -19.39 7.44
N LEU A 301 10.45 -18.35 7.72
CA LEU A 301 10.11 -17.29 6.75
C LEU A 301 11.15 -16.14 6.63
N ILE A 302 12.23 -16.17 7.42
CA ILE A 302 13.46 -15.43 7.12
C ILE A 302 14.40 -16.47 6.50
N ASP A 303 14.79 -16.31 5.24
CA ASP A 303 15.82 -17.18 4.65
C ASP A 303 17.10 -16.95 5.47
N PRO A 304 17.49 -17.89 6.36
CA PRO A 304 18.59 -17.63 7.27
C PRO A 304 19.85 -17.36 6.45
N LEU A 305 20.75 -16.53 6.99
CA LEU A 305 22.10 -16.47 6.45
C LEU A 305 22.64 -17.91 6.45
N SER A 306 23.13 -18.37 5.30
CA SER A 306 23.84 -19.64 5.23
C SER A 306 25.03 -19.60 6.19
N GLU A 307 25.51 -20.76 6.63
CA GLU A 307 26.69 -20.84 7.51
C GLU A 307 27.87 -20.01 6.99
N ARG A 308 28.04 -20.00 5.65
CA ARG A 308 29.09 -19.23 4.97
C ARG A 308 28.84 -17.73 4.98
N GLU A 309 27.59 -17.29 4.87
CA GLU A 309 27.22 -15.87 4.95
C GLU A 309 27.34 -15.36 6.40
N LEU A 310 27.04 -16.20 7.39
CA LEU A 310 27.18 -15.87 8.81
C LEU A 310 28.66 -15.74 9.20
N GLU A 311 29.51 -16.65 8.72
CA GLU A 311 30.97 -16.58 8.90
C GLU A 311 31.55 -15.30 8.26
N VAL A 312 31.10 -14.94 7.05
CA VAL A 312 31.48 -13.68 6.40
C VAL A 312 30.99 -12.47 7.20
N LEU A 313 29.76 -12.50 7.74
CA LEU A 313 29.22 -11.41 8.56
C LEU A 313 30.01 -11.22 9.87
N GLN A 314 30.44 -12.30 10.53
CA GLN A 314 31.30 -12.24 11.72
C GLN A 314 32.65 -11.60 11.43
N LEU A 315 33.30 -11.98 10.33
CA LEU A 315 34.57 -11.36 9.93
C LEU A 315 34.39 -9.90 9.50
N VAL A 316 33.21 -9.57 8.94
CA VAL A 316 32.84 -8.19 8.63
C VAL A 316 32.75 -7.34 9.90
N ALA A 317 32.10 -7.87 10.94
CA ALA A 317 31.94 -7.24 12.26
C ALA A 317 33.27 -7.11 13.02
N ALA A 318 34.20 -8.06 12.84
CA ALA A 318 35.57 -7.99 13.35
C ALA A 318 36.46 -6.96 12.63
N GLY A 319 35.93 -6.24 11.62
CA GLY A 319 36.62 -5.15 10.95
C GLY A 319 37.55 -5.56 9.80
N LEU A 320 37.51 -6.81 9.35
CA LEU A 320 38.40 -7.29 8.29
C LEU A 320 38.00 -6.77 6.91
N SER A 321 38.97 -6.37 6.10
CA SER A 321 38.75 -6.01 4.69
C SER A 321 38.37 -7.23 3.84
N ASN A 322 37.71 -7.03 2.70
CA ASN A 322 37.32 -8.13 1.81
C ASN A 322 38.51 -8.97 1.33
N ARG A 323 39.72 -8.39 1.28
CA ARG A 323 40.95 -9.11 0.96
C ARG A 323 41.38 -10.03 2.10
N GLN A 324 41.34 -9.55 3.34
CA GLN A 324 41.65 -10.35 4.53
C GLN A 324 40.63 -11.48 4.74
N ILE A 325 39.34 -11.20 4.49
CA ILE A 325 38.29 -12.23 4.53
C ILE A 325 38.55 -13.30 3.47
N ALA A 326 38.94 -12.90 2.25
CA ALA A 326 39.25 -13.83 1.17
C ALA A 326 40.45 -14.73 1.51
N GLU A 327 41.50 -14.16 2.10
CA GLU A 327 42.70 -14.88 2.56
C GLU A 327 42.38 -15.86 3.70
N GLN A 328 41.57 -15.44 4.68
CA GLN A 328 41.20 -16.26 5.83
C GLN A 328 40.24 -17.41 5.48
N LEU A 329 39.32 -17.15 4.55
CA LEU A 329 38.32 -18.12 4.11
C LEU A 329 38.78 -18.97 2.91
N ILE A 330 40.00 -18.75 2.41
CA ILE A 330 40.62 -19.42 1.24
C ILE A 330 39.68 -19.37 0.02
N ILE A 331 39.22 -18.17 -0.34
CA ILE A 331 38.34 -17.91 -1.49
C ILE A 331 38.78 -16.64 -2.23
N THR A 332 38.16 -16.34 -3.38
CA THR A 332 38.46 -15.10 -4.10
C THR A 332 37.76 -13.89 -3.48
N VAL A 333 38.34 -12.70 -3.66
CA VAL A 333 37.70 -11.42 -3.26
C VAL A 333 36.35 -11.22 -3.96
N GLY A 334 36.19 -11.73 -5.19
CA GLY A 334 34.91 -11.71 -5.91
C GLY A 334 33.85 -12.53 -5.19
N THR A 335 34.19 -13.73 -4.71
CA THR A 335 33.30 -14.58 -3.91
C THR A 335 32.87 -13.91 -2.60
N VAL A 336 33.79 -13.21 -1.92
CA VAL A 336 33.46 -12.44 -0.71
C VAL A 336 32.45 -11.32 -1.01
N LYS A 337 32.59 -10.59 -2.12
CA LYS A 337 31.64 -9.55 -2.53
C LYS A 337 30.25 -10.13 -2.81
N THR A 338 30.18 -11.30 -3.45
CA THR A 338 28.90 -12.00 -3.67
C THR A 338 28.22 -12.34 -2.35
N HIS A 339 28.96 -12.92 -1.38
CA HIS A 339 28.40 -13.21 -0.06
C HIS A 339 27.93 -11.94 0.67
N ILE A 340 28.68 -10.85 0.61
CA ILE A 340 28.26 -9.56 1.20
C ILE A 340 26.97 -9.04 0.56
N ASN A 341 26.83 -9.13 -0.77
CA ASN A 341 25.61 -8.71 -1.45
C ASN A 341 24.40 -9.58 -1.07
N HIS A 342 24.60 -10.88 -0.91
CA HIS A 342 23.54 -11.77 -0.44
C HIS A 342 23.17 -11.49 1.02
N ILE A 343 24.15 -11.26 1.89
CA ILE A 343 23.92 -10.83 3.28
C ILE A 343 23.11 -9.52 3.30
N PHE A 344 23.46 -8.55 2.46
CA PHE A 344 22.75 -7.28 2.37
C PHE A 344 21.30 -7.46 1.92
N SER A 345 21.09 -8.30 0.90
CA SER A 345 19.76 -8.61 0.40
C SER A 345 18.91 -9.35 1.44
N LYS A 346 19.50 -10.31 2.16
CA LYS A 346 18.83 -11.11 3.20
C LYS A 346 18.54 -10.32 4.47
N LEU A 347 19.42 -9.40 4.84
CA LEU A 347 19.24 -8.50 6.00
C LEU A 347 18.48 -7.21 5.66
N ALA A 348 18.12 -7.01 4.38
CA ALA A 348 17.49 -5.80 3.85
C ALA A 348 18.26 -4.51 4.20
N VAL A 349 19.58 -4.52 4.02
CA VAL A 349 20.49 -3.39 4.29
C VAL A 349 21.30 -3.01 3.06
N GLN A 350 21.82 -1.79 3.01
CA GLN A 350 22.56 -1.28 1.85
C GLN A 350 24.04 -1.00 2.14
N SER A 351 24.44 -1.03 3.40
CA SER A 351 25.81 -0.75 3.79
C SER A 351 26.36 -1.76 4.79
N ARG A 352 27.69 -1.87 4.80
CA ARG A 352 28.44 -2.74 5.71
C ARG A 352 28.13 -2.43 7.18
N THR A 353 28.05 -1.15 7.53
CA THR A 353 27.71 -0.72 8.90
C THR A 353 26.29 -1.09 9.28
N GLN A 354 25.33 -0.92 8.36
CA GLN A 354 23.95 -1.36 8.58
C GLN A 354 23.85 -2.87 8.75
N ALA A 355 24.61 -3.67 7.98
CA ALA A 355 24.67 -5.11 8.13
C ALA A 355 25.17 -5.56 9.51
N ILE A 356 26.14 -4.86 10.09
CA ILE A 356 26.64 -5.14 11.45
C ILE A 356 25.56 -4.82 12.49
N VAL A 357 24.94 -3.64 12.40
CA VAL A 357 23.86 -3.23 13.33
C VAL A 357 22.69 -4.22 13.26
N ARG A 358 22.24 -4.55 12.06
CA ARG A 358 21.15 -5.51 11.82
C ARG A 358 21.52 -6.92 12.31
N GLY A 359 22.77 -7.34 12.12
CA GLY A 359 23.30 -8.61 12.62
C GLY A 359 23.25 -8.71 14.15
N GLN A 360 23.54 -7.61 14.86
CA GLN A 360 23.42 -7.53 16.32
C GLN A 360 21.95 -7.54 16.78
N GLU A 361 21.08 -6.77 16.11
CA GLU A 361 19.64 -6.74 16.40
C GLU A 361 18.97 -8.12 16.26
N TYR A 362 19.47 -8.95 15.33
CA TYR A 362 18.98 -10.30 15.08
C TYR A 362 19.69 -11.39 15.89
N GLY A 363 20.65 -11.03 16.76
CA GLY A 363 21.40 -12.00 17.58
C GLY A 363 22.30 -12.95 16.77
N LEU A 364 22.75 -12.51 15.58
CA LEU A 364 23.64 -13.26 14.68
C LEU A 364 25.13 -12.96 14.94
N LEU A 365 25.44 -11.92 15.72
CA LEU A 365 26.77 -11.39 16.02
C LEU A 365 27.01 -11.18 17.51
#